data_AF-G5JZF8-F1
#
_entry.id   AF-G5JZF8-F1
#
_cell.length_a   1.000
_cell.length_b   1.000
_cell.length_c   1.000
_cell.angle_alpha   90.00
_cell.angle_beta   90.00
_cell.angle_gamma   90.00
#
_symmetry.space_group_name_H-M   'P 1'
#
loop_
_entity.id
_entity.type
_entity.pdbx_description
1 polymer ?
#
loop_
_entity_poly.entity_id
_entity_poly.type
_entity_poly.pdbx_seq_one_letter_code
_entity_poly.pdbx_strand_id
1 'polypeptide(L)'
;MENKKMKYYLRKSGFGLASVSAALIVGTSVAQAAEPSSNINVEIMQAAVSDLDSQIKKSYDLINSEDAKLSSVATAKLQLAIDKAVKTLMESSDVNELMNVTIEMASAKADFNNTITAIKASIADQEKPAAEYAEALADSKVQELDNLFEKQALTQAQKDEFESKIQAATDIDSLNSLRAEINQAEQDAINSKADLDKAKADAKAALAAAGVSDFYVSKIDGAKTLAGVEALKETTLAYVKASALEAAKEAAKEAAKAELAAAGASDFYINKIDTANTVDGVNALKDATLASMKASALDEAKKAAKAELASAGVSDFYINKIDGANTVEGVNALKDATLASMKALALDEAKKAAKAELASAGVSDFYINKIDGANTVEGVNALKDATLASMKALALDEAKKAAKAELASAGVSDFYINKIDGANTVEGVNALKDSILGALAKPEDKPEVDALAAAKEAAKAELAAAGVSDFYINKIDGANTVEGVKALKDAILAALAKPEDKPETPEVPEKPETPETPEKPEMPETPEKPGQSVPMAELTPAKKVAPAAKAEKKAEAKKEEKQLPSTGNATNPFFTAAAIAVMAGAGMVAVSSKRKED
;
A
#
# COMPACT_ATOMS: atom_id res chain seq x y z
N MET A 1 -26.95 23.84 47.32
CA MET A 1 -27.05 23.67 48.79
C MET A 1 -25.98 24.58 49.39
N GLU A 2 -26.35 25.82 49.71
CA GLU A 2 -26.66 26.30 51.07
C GLU A 2 -25.40 26.63 51.89
N ASN A 3 -25.11 27.92 52.09
CA ASN A 3 -25.20 28.55 53.41
C ASN A 3 -24.91 30.06 53.38
N LYS A 4 -25.92 30.83 53.80
CA LYS A 4 -25.91 32.28 54.11
C LYS A 4 -25.27 32.49 55.48
N LYS A 5 -24.27 33.37 55.61
CA LYS A 5 -23.81 33.90 56.91
C LYS A 5 -24.32 35.33 57.11
N MET A 6 -25.20 35.49 58.11
CA MET A 6 -25.71 36.78 58.61
C MET A 6 -24.64 37.46 59.49
N LYS A 7 -24.35 38.74 59.22
CA LYS A 7 -23.52 39.60 60.07
C LYS A 7 -24.41 40.31 61.10
N TYR A 8 -24.17 40.09 62.39
CA TYR A 8 -24.78 40.88 63.47
C TYR A 8 -23.92 42.11 63.79
N TYR A 9 -24.52 43.30 63.67
CA TYR A 9 -24.04 44.54 64.29
C TYR A 9 -25.01 44.90 65.42
N LEU A 10 -24.51 45.02 66.65
CA LEU A 10 -25.24 45.64 67.77
C LEU A 10 -24.67 47.04 68.03
N ARG A 11 -25.58 48.01 68.13
CA ARG A 11 -25.36 49.46 68.21
C ARG A 11 -24.86 49.89 69.59
N LYS A 12 -23.91 50.84 69.63
CA LYS A 12 -23.68 51.74 70.76
C LYS A 12 -24.73 52.88 70.72
N SER A 13 -25.41 53.09 71.85
CA SER A 13 -26.20 54.27 72.23
C SER A 13 -26.07 54.30 73.76
N GLY A 14 -25.65 55.32 74.46
CA GLY A 14 -25.73 56.77 74.24
C GLY A 14 -26.10 57.32 75.61
N PHE A 15 -25.12 57.92 76.28
CA PHE A 15 -25.19 58.50 77.63
C PHE A 15 -26.33 59.53 77.78
N GLY A 16 -26.96 59.56 78.96
CA GLY A 16 -27.85 60.64 79.35
C GLY A 16 -28.28 60.53 80.81
N LEU A 17 -27.55 61.20 81.72
CA LEU A 17 -28.09 61.93 82.87
C LEU A 17 -26.95 62.63 83.62
N ALA A 18 -26.89 63.94 83.42
CA ALA A 18 -26.10 64.88 84.19
C ALA A 18 -26.96 65.46 85.35
N SER A 19 -26.25 65.83 86.42
CA SER A 19 -26.51 66.97 87.30
C SER A 19 -27.82 67.08 88.08
N VAL A 20 -27.76 66.90 89.40
CA VAL A 20 -28.35 67.86 90.35
C VAL A 20 -27.36 68.05 91.51
N SER A 21 -26.76 69.23 91.57
CA SER A 21 -25.89 69.69 92.66
C SER A 21 -26.68 69.93 93.94
N ALA A 22 -26.15 69.45 95.07
CA ALA A 22 -26.59 69.84 96.40
C ALA A 22 -26.20 71.31 96.67
N ALA A 23 -27.17 72.21 96.52
CA ALA A 23 -27.07 73.60 96.94
C ALA A 23 -28.25 73.92 97.85
N LEU A 24 -28.19 73.48 99.11
CA LEU A 24 -28.89 74.11 100.23
C LEU A 24 -28.38 73.49 101.53
N ILE A 25 -27.75 74.29 102.39
CA ILE A 25 -27.84 74.29 103.87
C ILE A 25 -26.67 75.16 104.36
N VAL A 26 -26.97 76.43 104.67
CA VAL A 26 -26.32 77.15 105.77
C VAL A 26 -27.36 78.04 106.45
N GLY A 27 -27.55 77.80 107.75
CA GLY A 27 -28.00 78.79 108.75
C GLY A 27 -29.52 78.97 108.87
N THR A 28 -30.14 79.04 110.05
CA THR A 28 -29.63 79.30 111.40
C THR A 28 -30.65 78.83 112.46
N SER A 29 -30.14 78.40 113.61
CA SER A 29 -30.82 78.14 114.88
C SER A 29 -31.57 79.35 115.47
N VAL A 30 -32.70 79.10 116.14
CA VAL A 30 -32.97 79.30 117.61
C VAL A 30 -34.28 78.55 117.94
N ALA A 31 -34.59 77.95 119.08
CA ALA A 31 -34.01 77.82 120.42
C ALA A 31 -34.75 76.67 121.16
N GLN A 32 -34.08 76.02 122.14
CA GLN A 32 -34.58 75.46 123.44
C GLN A 32 -35.78 74.46 123.45
N ALA A 33 -35.81 73.36 124.20
CA ALA A 33 -35.15 73.03 125.48
C ALA A 33 -35.18 71.49 125.77
N ALA A 34 -34.25 71.08 126.65
CA ALA A 34 -34.27 69.92 127.56
C ALA A 34 -34.42 68.49 126.99
N GLU A 35 -33.29 67.78 126.82
CA GLU A 35 -32.87 66.54 127.52
C GLU A 35 -31.40 66.21 127.09
N PRO A 36 -30.50 65.71 127.97
CA PRO A 36 -29.07 65.51 127.64
C PRO A 36 -28.77 64.24 126.81
N SER A 37 -29.78 63.58 126.24
CA SER A 37 -29.64 62.26 125.61
C SER A 37 -29.73 62.26 124.08
N SER A 38 -29.95 63.42 123.43
CA SER A 38 -30.35 63.48 122.00
C SER A 38 -29.26 63.93 121.02
N ASN A 39 -28.10 64.44 121.47
CA ASN A 39 -27.05 64.93 120.55
C ASN A 39 -25.91 63.93 120.26
N ILE A 40 -25.68 62.93 121.11
CA ILE A 40 -24.59 61.95 120.91
C ILE A 40 -24.88 61.04 119.71
N ASN A 41 -26.15 60.68 119.49
CA ASN A 41 -26.54 59.77 118.40
C ASN A 41 -26.46 60.44 117.02
N VAL A 42 -26.75 61.74 116.92
CA VAL A 42 -26.71 62.48 115.63
C VAL A 42 -25.27 62.64 115.15
N GLU A 43 -24.34 62.94 116.06
CA GLU A 43 -22.92 63.15 115.75
C GLU A 43 -22.22 61.83 115.37
N ILE A 44 -22.54 60.73 116.07
CA ILE A 44 -22.07 59.38 115.71
C ILE A 44 -22.63 58.94 114.34
N MET A 45 -23.89 59.26 114.03
CA MET A 45 -24.49 58.95 112.73
C MET A 45 -23.88 59.78 111.60
N GLN A 46 -23.60 61.08 111.81
CA GLN A 46 -22.92 61.92 110.81
C GLN A 46 -21.48 61.43 110.53
N ALA A 47 -20.76 61.00 111.57
CA ALA A 47 -19.45 60.39 111.39
C ALA A 47 -19.52 59.07 110.60
N ALA A 48 -20.54 58.24 110.85
CA ALA A 48 -20.75 56.98 110.13
C ALA A 48 -21.10 57.21 108.65
N VAL A 49 -21.92 58.21 108.33
CA VAL A 49 -22.27 58.61 106.96
C VAL A 49 -21.05 59.15 106.21
N SER A 50 -20.23 60.00 106.87
CA SER A 50 -19.02 60.55 106.27
C SER A 50 -17.94 59.48 106.01
N ASP A 51 -17.77 58.52 106.94
CA ASP A 51 -16.89 57.37 106.77
C ASP A 51 -17.34 56.49 105.58
N LEU A 52 -18.64 56.25 105.45
CA LEU A 52 -19.20 55.46 104.36
C LEU A 52 -19.04 56.16 103.00
N ASP A 53 -19.30 57.47 102.92
CA ASP A 53 -19.10 58.27 101.71
C ASP A 53 -17.62 58.28 101.27
N SER A 54 -16.69 58.40 102.22
CA SER A 54 -15.26 58.32 101.94
C SER A 54 -14.83 56.94 101.42
N GLN A 55 -15.36 55.86 102.00
CA GLN A 55 -15.09 54.49 101.57
C GLN A 55 -15.69 54.18 100.19
N ILE A 56 -16.86 54.73 99.88
CA ILE A 56 -17.48 54.65 98.54
C ILE A 56 -16.61 55.38 97.52
N LYS A 57 -16.13 56.59 97.83
CA LYS A 57 -15.27 57.37 96.94
C LYS A 57 -13.93 56.68 96.64
N LYS A 58 -13.28 56.13 97.66
CA LYS A 58 -12.07 55.29 97.50
C LYS A 58 -12.31 54.06 96.61
N SER A 59 -13.48 53.46 96.70
CA SER A 59 -13.84 52.27 95.91
C SER A 59 -14.17 52.64 94.46
N TYR A 60 -14.78 53.81 94.25
CA TYR A 60 -15.06 54.35 92.92
C TYR A 60 -13.77 54.66 92.15
N ASP A 61 -12.76 55.21 92.84
CA ASP A 61 -11.43 55.47 92.27
C ASP A 61 -10.68 54.16 91.92
N LEU A 62 -10.92 53.06 92.66
CA LEU A 62 -10.36 51.74 92.36
C LEU A 62 -10.96 51.05 91.11
N ILE A 63 -12.17 51.44 90.69
CA ILE A 63 -12.96 50.78 89.63
C ILE A 63 -12.76 51.45 88.26
N ASN A 64 -12.16 52.65 88.20
CA ASN A 64 -12.00 53.41 86.96
C ASN A 64 -10.77 53.03 86.10
N SER A 65 -10.19 51.84 86.30
CA SER A 65 -9.30 51.20 85.32
C SER A 65 -10.06 50.09 84.58
N GLU A 66 -10.64 50.47 83.43
CA GLU A 66 -11.02 49.59 82.30
C GLU A 66 -11.79 48.26 82.57
N ASP A 67 -13.02 48.27 83.12
CA ASP A 67 -14.06 47.32 82.64
C ASP A 67 -15.50 47.67 83.07
N ALA A 68 -16.39 47.85 82.08
CA ALA A 68 -17.63 48.64 82.22
C ALA A 68 -18.92 47.84 82.46
N LYS A 69 -18.89 46.66 83.12
CA LYS A 69 -20.10 45.82 83.27
C LYS A 69 -20.46 45.35 84.68
N LEU A 70 -19.63 45.59 85.69
CA LEU A 70 -19.93 45.21 87.08
C LEU A 70 -20.44 46.37 87.96
N SER A 71 -20.37 47.63 87.48
CA SER A 71 -20.64 48.81 88.31
C SER A 71 -22.11 49.25 88.41
N SER A 72 -23.04 48.77 87.57
CA SER A 72 -24.37 49.38 87.51
C SER A 72 -25.36 48.88 88.58
N VAL A 73 -25.25 47.62 89.02
CA VAL A 73 -26.26 47.00 89.91
C VAL A 73 -25.92 47.17 91.40
N ALA A 74 -24.65 47.05 91.78
CA ALA A 74 -24.20 47.21 93.17
C ALA A 74 -24.23 48.68 93.61
N THR A 75 -23.78 49.59 92.74
CA THR A 75 -23.77 51.04 92.99
C THR A 75 -25.18 51.62 93.07
N ALA A 76 -26.13 51.09 92.27
CA ALA A 76 -27.54 51.52 92.34
C ALA A 76 -28.24 51.09 93.63
N LYS A 77 -27.97 49.88 94.15
CA LYS A 77 -28.57 49.42 95.43
C LYS A 77 -28.01 50.17 96.64
N LEU A 78 -26.73 50.48 96.63
CA LEU A 78 -26.08 51.23 97.71
C LEU A 78 -26.56 52.69 97.75
N GLN A 79 -26.67 53.35 96.60
CA GLN A 79 -27.21 54.71 96.51
C GLN A 79 -28.66 54.78 96.99
N LEU A 80 -29.47 53.79 96.64
CA LEU A 80 -30.89 53.72 97.05
C LEU A 80 -31.05 53.49 98.56
N ALA A 81 -30.13 52.77 99.20
CA ALA A 81 -30.10 52.59 100.65
C ALA A 81 -29.68 53.88 101.39
N ILE A 82 -28.71 54.60 100.84
CA ILE A 82 -28.26 55.91 101.37
C ILE A 82 -29.36 56.96 101.24
N ASP A 83 -29.98 57.07 100.07
CA ASP A 83 -31.06 58.04 99.81
C ASP A 83 -32.28 57.78 100.71
N LYS A 84 -32.59 56.51 100.99
CA LYS A 84 -33.68 56.11 101.89
C LYS A 84 -33.35 56.46 103.35
N ALA A 85 -32.12 56.21 103.81
CA ALA A 85 -31.68 56.56 105.15
C ALA A 85 -31.68 58.08 105.39
N VAL A 86 -31.17 58.86 104.44
CA VAL A 86 -31.15 60.34 104.50
C VAL A 86 -32.57 60.90 104.52
N LYS A 87 -33.50 60.34 103.74
CA LYS A 87 -34.91 60.76 103.73
C LYS A 87 -35.58 60.51 105.08
N THR A 88 -35.39 59.34 105.68
CA THR A 88 -35.97 59.01 107.00
C THR A 88 -35.38 59.86 108.14
N LEU A 89 -34.10 60.24 108.04
CA LEU A 89 -33.43 61.18 108.94
C LEU A 89 -33.97 62.61 108.85
N MET A 90 -34.48 63.03 107.68
CA MET A 90 -35.04 64.37 107.48
C MET A 90 -36.52 64.48 107.87
N GLU A 91 -37.26 63.37 107.93
CA GLU A 91 -38.72 63.36 108.08
C GLU A 91 -39.24 62.82 109.44
N SER A 92 -38.41 62.16 110.26
CA SER A 92 -38.87 61.53 111.52
C SER A 92 -38.31 62.19 112.80
N SER A 93 -39.15 62.34 113.82
CA SER A 93 -38.78 62.78 115.18
C SER A 93 -38.75 61.62 116.20
N ASP A 94 -38.90 60.37 115.72
CA ASP A 94 -39.11 59.18 116.56
C ASP A 94 -37.84 58.30 116.64
N VAL A 95 -37.35 58.07 117.86
CA VAL A 95 -36.02 57.48 118.14
C VAL A 95 -35.94 55.99 117.75
N ASN A 96 -37.06 55.28 117.72
CA ASN A 96 -37.11 53.86 117.33
C ASN A 96 -36.96 53.65 115.82
N GLU A 97 -37.43 54.58 114.99
CA GLU A 97 -37.19 54.51 113.53
C GLU A 97 -35.71 54.80 113.20
N LEU A 98 -35.08 55.72 113.94
CA LEU A 98 -33.64 56.01 113.83
C LEU A 98 -32.74 54.80 114.20
N MET A 99 -33.13 54.00 115.20
CA MET A 99 -32.39 52.79 115.59
C MET A 99 -32.47 51.71 114.48
N ASN A 100 -33.64 51.52 113.86
CA ASN A 100 -33.79 50.57 112.75
C ASN A 100 -33.00 50.99 111.51
N VAL A 101 -32.95 52.29 111.19
CA VAL A 101 -32.10 52.83 110.13
C VAL A 101 -30.62 52.57 110.41
N THR A 102 -30.19 52.64 111.67
CA THR A 102 -28.80 52.34 112.06
C THR A 102 -28.44 50.87 111.83
N ILE A 103 -29.36 49.95 112.11
CA ILE A 103 -29.17 48.50 111.88
C ILE A 103 -29.14 48.21 110.37
N GLU A 104 -30.05 48.81 109.59
CA GLU A 104 -30.04 48.67 108.13
C GLU A 104 -28.74 49.22 107.52
N MET A 105 -28.24 50.37 108.00
CA MET A 105 -26.99 50.96 107.53
C MET A 105 -25.76 50.12 107.90
N ALA A 106 -25.76 49.49 109.07
CA ALA A 106 -24.72 48.54 109.48
C ALA A 106 -24.70 47.28 108.59
N SER A 107 -25.89 46.75 108.23
CA SER A 107 -25.99 45.63 107.28
C SER A 107 -25.54 46.01 105.87
N ALA A 108 -25.90 47.21 105.39
CA ALA A 108 -25.44 47.73 104.10
C ALA A 108 -23.91 47.93 104.07
N LYS A 109 -23.29 48.38 105.17
CA LYS A 109 -21.83 48.46 105.31
C LYS A 109 -21.17 47.09 105.26
N ALA A 110 -21.77 46.08 105.90
CA ALA A 110 -21.27 44.71 105.86
C ALA A 110 -21.36 44.11 104.44
N ASP A 111 -22.49 44.29 103.76
CA ASP A 111 -22.70 43.84 102.38
C ASP A 111 -21.75 44.54 101.40
N PHE A 112 -21.50 45.84 101.60
CA PHE A 112 -20.51 46.59 100.84
C PHE A 112 -19.10 46.05 101.05
N ASN A 113 -18.68 45.80 102.29
CA ASN A 113 -17.37 45.22 102.60
C ASN A 113 -17.19 43.81 102.05
N ASN A 114 -18.25 42.98 102.08
CA ASN A 114 -18.25 41.66 101.47
C ASN A 114 -18.12 41.76 99.95
N THR A 115 -18.80 42.73 99.32
CA THR A 115 -18.71 43.00 97.89
C THR A 115 -17.31 43.51 97.51
N ILE A 116 -16.70 44.41 98.29
CA ILE A 116 -15.29 44.81 98.10
C ILE A 116 -14.35 43.62 98.23
N THR A 117 -14.60 42.71 99.17
CA THR A 117 -13.78 41.52 99.37
C THR A 117 -13.91 40.57 98.18
N ALA A 118 -15.12 40.37 97.65
CA ALA A 118 -15.37 39.59 96.44
C ALA A 118 -14.77 40.26 95.18
N ILE A 119 -14.82 41.59 95.06
CA ILE A 119 -14.20 42.35 93.98
C ILE A 119 -12.66 42.23 94.07
N LYS A 120 -12.08 42.37 95.27
CA LYS A 120 -10.63 42.15 95.49
C LYS A 120 -10.21 40.71 95.14
N ALA A 121 -11.04 39.71 95.46
CA ALA A 121 -10.80 38.33 95.07
C ALA A 121 -10.91 38.12 93.55
N SER A 122 -11.87 38.78 92.88
CA SER A 122 -12.04 38.71 91.42
C SER A 122 -10.98 39.48 90.64
N ILE A 123 -10.41 40.56 91.21
CA ILE A 123 -9.25 41.28 90.66
C ILE A 123 -7.98 40.44 90.87
N ALA A 124 -7.83 39.76 92.01
CA ALA A 124 -6.73 38.83 92.25
C ALA A 124 -6.73 37.61 91.30
N ASP A 125 -7.89 37.20 90.77
CA ASP A 125 -7.99 36.16 89.72
C ASP A 125 -7.61 36.66 88.31
N GLN A 126 -7.62 37.98 88.07
CA GLN A 126 -7.11 38.60 86.83
C GLN A 126 -5.63 39.02 86.91
N GLU A 127 -5.03 38.97 88.10
CA GLU A 127 -3.59 39.00 88.30
C GLU A 127 -3.04 37.57 88.55
N LYS A 128 -3.29 36.64 87.62
CA LYS A 128 -2.34 35.53 87.49
C LYS A 128 -0.99 36.12 87.07
N PRO A 129 0.12 35.82 87.75
CA PRO A 129 1.37 36.54 87.53
C PRO A 129 1.80 36.35 86.08
N ALA A 130 2.18 37.44 85.40
CA ALA A 130 2.68 37.45 84.02
C ALA A 130 3.78 36.38 83.75
N ALA A 131 4.46 35.90 84.80
CA ALA A 131 5.39 34.79 84.78
C ALA A 131 4.77 33.46 84.31
N GLU A 132 3.54 33.12 84.73
CA GLU A 132 2.89 31.83 84.44
C GLU A 132 2.40 31.75 82.98
N TYR A 133 1.94 32.87 82.42
CA TYR A 133 1.60 32.99 80.99
C TYR A 133 2.84 33.00 80.08
N ALA A 134 3.93 33.63 80.53
CA ALA A 134 5.20 33.62 79.82
C ALA A 134 5.81 32.21 79.79
N GLU A 135 5.69 31.46 80.88
CA GLU A 135 6.15 30.06 80.99
C GLU A 135 5.31 29.14 80.08
N ALA A 136 3.98 29.26 80.09
CA ALA A 136 3.10 28.50 79.19
C ALA A 136 3.34 28.79 77.69
N LEU A 137 3.65 30.05 77.34
CA LEU A 137 4.03 30.41 75.97
C LEU A 137 5.40 29.82 75.59
N ALA A 138 6.37 29.86 76.51
CA ALA A 138 7.69 29.28 76.28
C ALA A 138 7.62 27.76 76.06
N ASP A 139 6.87 27.04 76.90
CA ASP A 139 6.65 25.60 76.74
C ASP A 139 5.95 25.26 75.43
N SER A 140 4.94 26.06 75.05
CA SER A 140 4.22 25.88 73.78
C SER A 140 5.14 26.12 72.58
N LYS A 141 6.06 27.10 72.64
CA LYS A 141 7.06 27.32 71.58
C LYS A 141 8.00 26.13 71.43
N VAL A 142 8.49 25.56 72.53
CA VAL A 142 9.38 24.39 72.51
C VAL A 142 8.66 23.20 71.85
N GLN A 143 7.42 22.93 72.24
CA GLN A 143 6.63 21.86 71.62
C GLN A 143 6.43 22.06 70.12
N GLU A 144 6.18 23.29 69.67
CA GLU A 144 6.01 23.56 68.23
C GLU A 144 7.31 23.46 67.44
N LEU A 145 8.43 23.79 68.05
CA LEU A 145 9.74 23.58 67.43
C LEU A 145 10.02 22.08 67.27
N ASP A 146 9.77 21.27 68.30
CA ASP A 146 9.91 19.81 68.20
C ASP A 146 9.02 19.24 67.09
N ASN A 147 7.73 19.63 67.07
CA ASN A 147 6.79 19.21 66.03
C ASN A 147 7.24 19.63 64.62
N LEU A 148 7.81 20.83 64.46
CA LEU A 148 8.31 21.33 63.18
C LEU A 148 9.50 20.50 62.67
N PHE A 149 10.44 20.15 63.57
CA PHE A 149 11.62 19.38 63.18
C PHE A 149 11.28 17.93 62.82
N GLU A 150 10.22 17.36 63.40
CA GLU A 150 9.68 16.05 63.01
C GLU A 150 9.10 16.01 61.58
N LYS A 151 8.70 17.14 61.01
CA LYS A 151 8.10 17.19 59.65
C LYS A 151 9.13 16.87 58.57
N GLN A 152 9.10 15.66 58.01
CA GLN A 152 10.15 15.20 57.08
C GLN A 152 10.04 15.76 55.66
N ALA A 153 8.86 16.22 55.23
CA ALA A 153 8.64 16.70 53.87
C ALA A 153 9.07 18.15 53.65
N LEU A 154 9.19 18.94 54.72
CA LEU A 154 9.67 20.32 54.65
C LEU A 154 11.19 20.35 54.45
N THR A 155 11.66 21.24 53.57
CA THR A 155 13.08 21.50 53.38
C THR A 155 13.69 22.19 54.60
N GLN A 156 15.01 22.10 54.78
CA GLN A 156 15.67 22.78 55.90
C GLN A 156 15.41 24.29 55.91
N ALA A 157 15.44 24.93 54.74
CA ALA A 157 15.14 26.36 54.64
C ALA A 157 13.71 26.72 55.08
N GLN A 158 12.73 25.88 54.77
CA GLN A 158 11.35 26.07 55.23
C GLN A 158 11.24 25.87 56.75
N LYS A 159 11.97 24.89 57.31
CA LYS A 159 12.03 24.69 58.76
C LYS A 159 12.66 25.89 59.46
N ASP A 160 13.77 26.40 58.95
CA ASP A 160 14.45 27.57 59.52
C ASP A 160 13.54 28.82 59.49
N GLU A 161 12.76 29.01 58.41
CA GLU A 161 11.79 30.11 58.31
C GLU A 161 10.67 30.00 59.35
N PHE A 162 10.07 28.81 59.51
CA PHE A 162 9.02 28.59 60.50
C PHE A 162 9.54 28.63 61.93
N GLU A 163 10.76 28.14 62.19
CA GLU A 163 11.43 28.25 63.49
C GLU A 163 11.57 29.72 63.90
N SER A 164 12.04 30.58 62.99
CA SER A 164 12.14 32.02 63.28
C SER A 164 10.77 32.64 63.61
N LYS A 165 9.70 32.24 62.92
CA LYS A 165 8.34 32.73 63.18
C LYS A 165 7.79 32.23 64.53
N ILE A 166 8.04 30.96 64.89
CA ILE A 166 7.66 30.39 66.20
C ILE A 166 8.37 31.13 67.33
N GLN A 167 9.68 31.37 67.19
CA GLN A 167 10.46 32.11 68.20
C GLN A 167 9.95 33.55 68.38
N ALA A 168 9.55 34.21 67.28
CA ALA A 168 9.04 35.58 67.28
C ALA A 168 7.58 35.72 67.79
N ALA A 169 6.81 34.64 67.91
CA ALA A 169 5.41 34.70 68.33
C ALA A 169 5.26 35.26 69.75
N THR A 170 4.30 36.17 69.98
CA THR A 170 4.10 36.84 71.27
C THR A 170 2.96 36.25 72.10
N ASP A 171 2.16 35.36 71.51
CA ASP A 171 0.95 34.78 72.09
C ASP A 171 0.65 33.40 71.49
N ILE A 172 -0.22 32.64 72.16
CA ILE A 172 -0.58 31.26 71.81
C ILE A 172 -1.44 31.19 70.54
N ASP A 173 -2.26 32.19 70.26
CA ASP A 173 -3.12 32.22 69.06
C ASP A 173 -2.30 32.35 67.78
N SER A 174 -1.22 33.13 67.83
CA SER A 174 -0.22 33.24 66.76
C SER A 174 0.49 31.90 66.52
N LEU A 175 0.84 31.15 67.58
CA LEU A 175 1.43 29.81 67.45
C LEU A 175 0.44 28.81 66.82
N ASN A 176 -0.81 28.81 67.25
CA ASN A 176 -1.85 27.93 66.67
C ASN A 176 -2.08 28.22 65.19
N SER A 177 -2.00 29.48 64.77
CA SER A 177 -2.09 29.87 63.36
C SER A 177 -0.88 29.38 62.57
N LEU A 178 0.33 29.55 63.11
CA LEU A 178 1.57 29.02 62.52
C LEU A 178 1.55 27.49 62.40
N ARG A 179 1.01 26.76 63.38
CA ARG A 179 0.82 25.30 63.31
C ARG A 179 0.00 24.88 62.10
N ALA A 180 -1.08 25.62 61.81
CA ALA A 180 -1.93 25.33 60.64
C ALA A 180 -1.17 25.57 59.33
N GLU A 181 -0.40 26.66 59.25
CA GLU A 181 0.45 26.96 58.08
C GLU A 181 1.55 25.91 57.88
N ILE A 182 2.22 25.46 58.95
CA ILE A 182 3.26 24.41 58.90
C ILE A 182 2.67 23.10 58.38
N ASN A 183 1.52 22.68 58.92
CA ASN A 183 0.86 21.44 58.49
C ASN A 183 0.38 21.51 57.04
N GLN A 184 -0.11 22.68 56.59
CA GLN A 184 -0.50 22.88 55.20
C GLN A 184 0.72 22.83 54.27
N ALA A 185 1.81 23.51 54.63
CA ALA A 185 3.05 23.52 53.85
C ALA A 185 3.68 22.12 53.74
N GLU A 186 3.61 21.33 54.80
CA GLU A 186 4.06 19.93 54.78
C GLU A 186 3.20 19.08 53.85
N GLN A 187 1.87 19.20 53.95
CA GLN A 187 0.95 18.46 53.09
C GLN A 187 1.15 18.84 51.61
N ASP A 188 1.38 20.11 51.30
CA ASP A 188 1.67 20.57 49.94
C ASP A 188 3.00 20.00 49.42
N ALA A 189 4.03 19.90 50.28
CA ALA A 189 5.30 19.27 49.92
C ALA A 189 5.17 17.76 49.69
N ILE A 190 4.37 17.05 50.51
CA ILE A 190 4.06 15.63 50.35
C ILE A 190 3.32 15.40 49.02
N ASN A 191 2.27 16.20 48.75
CA ASN A 191 1.48 16.11 47.54
C ASN A 191 2.36 16.35 46.29
N SER A 192 3.21 17.39 46.32
CA SER A 192 4.14 17.69 45.22
C SER A 192 5.12 16.54 44.93
N LYS A 193 5.61 15.85 45.96
CA LYS A 193 6.49 14.69 45.80
C LYS A 193 5.74 13.47 45.24
N ALA A 194 4.56 13.17 45.78
CA ALA A 194 3.72 12.08 45.30
C ALA A 194 3.30 12.26 43.84
N ASP A 195 2.95 13.50 43.46
CA ASP A 195 2.63 13.86 42.08
C ASP A 195 3.83 13.68 41.15
N LEU A 196 5.04 14.05 41.59
CA LEU A 196 6.27 13.87 40.82
C LEU A 196 6.60 12.38 40.60
N ASP A 197 6.51 11.56 41.65
CA ASP A 197 6.80 10.12 41.57
C ASP A 197 5.78 9.41 40.68
N LYS A 198 4.50 9.78 40.80
CA LYS A 198 3.44 9.29 39.91
C LYS A 198 3.70 9.70 38.46
N ALA A 199 4.02 10.97 38.20
CA ALA A 199 4.32 11.45 36.85
C ALA A 199 5.53 10.71 36.24
N LYS A 200 6.56 10.42 37.03
CA LYS A 200 7.70 9.59 36.59
C LYS A 200 7.27 8.18 36.22
N ALA A 201 6.44 7.53 37.05
CA ALA A 201 5.94 6.19 36.78
C ALA A 201 5.07 6.15 35.51
N ASP A 202 4.15 7.11 35.36
CA ASP A 202 3.28 7.24 34.19
C ASP A 202 4.10 7.50 32.91
N ALA A 203 5.10 8.38 32.97
CA ALA A 203 5.99 8.67 31.84
C ALA A 203 6.82 7.45 31.43
N LYS A 204 7.37 6.70 32.40
CA LYS A 204 8.10 5.46 32.14
C LYS A 204 7.20 4.40 31.50
N ALA A 205 5.98 4.22 32.01
CA ALA A 205 5.01 3.29 31.45
C ALA A 205 4.63 3.67 30.01
N ALA A 206 4.41 4.96 29.74
CA ALA A 206 4.12 5.44 28.38
C ALA A 206 5.29 5.23 27.41
N LEU A 207 6.53 5.46 27.84
CA LEU A 207 7.72 5.22 27.03
C LEU A 207 7.93 3.72 26.76
N ALA A 208 7.76 2.86 27.76
CA ALA A 208 7.85 1.42 27.59
C ALA A 208 6.77 0.89 26.63
N ALA A 209 5.53 1.37 26.76
CA ALA A 209 4.44 1.03 25.84
C ALA A 209 4.72 1.49 24.39
N ALA A 210 5.50 2.55 24.21
CA ALA A 210 5.96 3.03 22.91
C ALA A 210 7.19 2.28 22.36
N GLY A 211 7.68 1.24 23.05
CA GLY A 211 8.83 0.43 22.62
C GLY A 211 10.19 1.11 22.81
N VAL A 212 10.28 2.14 23.65
CA VAL A 212 11.54 2.81 23.97
C VAL A 212 12.42 1.89 24.84
N SER A 213 13.73 1.88 24.58
CA SER A 213 14.65 1.03 25.34
C SER A 213 14.80 1.47 26.80
N ASP A 214 15.07 0.49 27.67
CA ASP A 214 15.24 0.69 29.13
C ASP A 214 16.26 1.78 29.48
N PHE A 215 17.28 1.96 28.65
CA PHE A 215 18.29 3.01 28.81
C PHE A 215 17.67 4.40 28.83
N TYR A 216 16.79 4.73 27.87
CA TYR A 216 16.15 6.05 27.83
C TYR A 216 15.02 6.17 28.85
N VAL A 217 14.30 5.08 29.14
CA VAL A 217 13.28 5.03 30.20
C VAL A 217 13.90 5.39 31.57
N SER A 218 15.12 4.93 31.85
CA SER A 218 15.83 5.22 33.10
C SER A 218 16.17 6.71 33.30
N LYS A 219 16.25 7.50 32.21
CA LYS A 219 16.57 8.94 32.30
C LYS A 219 15.48 9.75 33.00
N ILE A 220 14.24 9.24 33.03
CA ILE A 220 13.12 9.87 33.72
C ILE A 220 13.35 9.97 35.24
N ASP A 221 14.14 9.06 35.83
CA ASP A 221 14.42 9.09 37.28
C ASP A 221 15.13 10.37 37.72
N GLY A 222 15.96 10.94 36.83
CA GLY A 222 16.73 12.15 37.08
C GLY A 222 15.90 13.44 37.08
N ALA A 223 14.62 13.40 36.67
CA ALA A 223 13.76 14.58 36.65
C ALA A 223 13.45 15.06 38.08
N LYS A 224 13.57 16.37 38.30
CA LYS A 224 13.29 16.99 39.62
C LYS A 224 11.94 17.70 39.69
N THR A 225 11.29 17.91 38.55
CA THR A 225 10.05 18.67 38.43
C THR A 225 9.09 17.97 37.46
N LEU A 226 7.79 18.21 37.61
CA LEU A 226 6.76 17.67 36.71
C LEU A 226 7.02 18.07 35.24
N ALA A 227 7.38 19.34 35.02
CA ALA A 227 7.75 19.83 33.68
C ALA A 227 8.98 19.13 33.12
N GLY A 228 9.97 18.80 33.97
CA GLY A 228 11.16 18.05 33.56
C GLY A 228 10.85 16.61 33.14
N VAL A 229 9.89 15.96 33.81
CA VAL A 229 9.40 14.62 33.44
C VAL A 229 8.76 14.64 32.04
N GLU A 230 7.83 15.58 31.80
CA GLU A 230 7.13 15.65 30.53
C GLU A 230 8.08 16.03 29.38
N ALA A 231 8.99 16.98 29.59
CA ALA A 231 9.97 17.37 28.58
C ALA A 231 10.89 16.21 28.17
N LEU A 232 11.37 15.41 29.14
CA LEU A 232 12.19 14.22 28.85
C LEU A 232 11.40 13.16 28.08
N LYS A 233 10.14 12.92 28.46
CA LYS A 233 9.25 11.98 27.78
C LYS A 233 8.99 12.40 26.33
N GLU A 234 8.60 13.65 26.09
CA GLU A 234 8.33 14.18 24.74
C GLU A 234 9.57 14.11 23.86
N THR A 235 10.73 14.54 24.37
CA THR A 235 12.00 14.52 23.64
C THR A 235 12.38 13.09 23.25
N THR A 236 12.22 12.14 24.17
CA THR A 236 12.54 10.72 23.93
C THR A 236 11.60 10.11 22.88
N LEU A 237 10.29 10.37 22.98
CA LEU A 237 9.30 9.94 22.00
C LEU A 237 9.58 10.50 20.61
N ALA A 238 9.95 11.78 20.50
CA ALA A 238 10.28 12.42 19.23
C ALA A 238 11.50 11.77 18.56
N TYR A 239 12.55 11.50 19.33
CA TYR A 239 13.76 10.84 18.83
C TYR A 239 13.47 9.43 18.31
N VAL A 240 12.76 8.60 19.09
CA VAL A 240 12.43 7.23 18.69
C VAL A 240 11.53 7.21 17.47
N LYS A 241 10.51 8.09 17.40
CA LYS A 241 9.66 8.24 16.20
C LYS A 241 10.47 8.61 14.95
N ALA A 242 11.42 9.55 15.06
CA ALA A 242 12.28 9.92 13.94
C ALA A 242 13.14 8.73 13.48
N SER A 243 13.73 7.97 14.41
CA SER A 243 14.53 6.79 14.08
C SER A 243 13.71 5.67 13.44
N ALA A 244 12.49 5.43 13.91
CA ALA A 244 11.59 4.42 13.36
C ALA A 244 11.10 4.80 11.96
N LEU A 245 10.84 6.08 11.72
CA LEU A 245 10.48 6.60 10.40
C LEU A 245 11.61 6.40 9.38
N GLU A 246 12.85 6.68 9.78
CA GLU A 246 14.03 6.45 8.95
C GLU A 246 14.24 4.97 8.64
N ALA A 247 14.13 4.09 9.65
CA ALA A 247 14.20 2.64 9.44
C ALA A 247 13.10 2.12 8.49
N ALA A 248 11.86 2.62 8.64
CA ALA A 248 10.74 2.26 7.76
C ALA A 248 10.97 2.73 6.32
N LYS A 249 11.56 3.92 6.12
CA LYS A 249 11.91 4.45 4.80
C LYS A 249 12.95 3.57 4.11
N GLU A 250 14.03 3.20 4.79
CA GLU A 250 15.07 2.35 4.20
C GLU A 250 14.56 0.93 3.92
N ALA A 251 13.75 0.35 4.81
CA ALA A 251 13.07 -0.92 4.55
C ALA A 251 12.14 -0.86 3.32
N ALA A 252 11.39 0.24 3.17
CA ALA A 252 10.54 0.46 2.00
C ALA A 252 11.37 0.58 0.71
N LYS A 253 12.51 1.29 0.74
CA LYS A 253 13.43 1.40 -0.40
C LYS A 253 13.94 0.03 -0.83
N GLU A 254 14.46 -0.77 0.11
CA GLU A 254 14.99 -2.10 -0.20
C GLU A 254 13.90 -3.03 -0.76
N ALA A 255 12.70 -3.01 -0.17
CA ALA A 255 11.57 -3.79 -0.69
C ALA A 255 11.16 -3.35 -2.11
N ALA A 256 11.09 -2.04 -2.37
CA ALA A 256 10.75 -1.51 -3.68
C ALA A 256 11.81 -1.84 -4.74
N LYS A 257 13.10 -1.75 -4.40
CA LYS A 257 14.20 -2.17 -5.28
C LYS A 257 14.11 -3.65 -5.63
N ALA A 258 13.86 -4.51 -4.63
CA ALA A 258 13.72 -5.94 -4.85
C ALA A 258 12.53 -6.28 -5.77
N GLU A 259 11.38 -5.62 -5.58
CA GLU A 259 10.19 -5.82 -6.42
C GLU A 259 10.43 -5.35 -7.87
N LEU A 260 11.09 -4.20 -8.05
CA LEU A 260 11.47 -3.70 -9.37
C LEU A 260 12.49 -4.63 -10.07
N ALA A 261 13.48 -5.12 -9.34
CA ALA A 261 14.44 -6.09 -9.87
C ALA A 261 13.75 -7.39 -10.30
N ALA A 262 12.83 -7.92 -9.50
CA ALA A 262 12.04 -9.09 -9.83
C ALA A 262 11.13 -8.88 -11.06
N ALA A 263 10.65 -7.65 -11.28
CA ALA A 263 9.91 -7.27 -12.48
C ALA A 263 10.80 -7.07 -13.72
N GLY A 264 12.13 -7.09 -13.56
CA GLY A 264 13.10 -6.88 -14.66
C GLY A 264 13.37 -5.41 -14.97
N ALA A 265 13.15 -4.49 -14.01
CA ALA A 265 13.47 -3.08 -14.19
C ALA A 265 14.99 -2.88 -14.34
N SER A 266 15.40 -1.86 -15.09
CA SER A 266 16.82 -1.53 -15.22
C SER A 266 17.39 -0.90 -13.94
N ASP A 267 18.69 -1.05 -13.73
CA ASP A 267 19.42 -0.47 -12.60
C ASP A 267 19.17 1.04 -12.45
N PHE A 268 18.94 1.75 -13.56
CA PHE A 268 18.62 3.18 -13.55
C PHE A 268 17.34 3.47 -12.74
N TYR A 269 16.27 2.71 -12.96
CA TYR A 269 15.00 2.92 -12.25
C TYR A 269 15.04 2.39 -10.82
N ILE A 270 15.76 1.29 -10.59
CA ILE A 270 16.00 0.76 -9.25
C ILE A 270 16.73 1.79 -8.39
N ASN A 271 17.81 2.38 -8.90
CA ASN A 271 18.58 3.40 -8.18
C ASN A 271 17.81 4.72 -7.99
N LYS A 272 16.80 5.01 -8.83
CA LYS A 272 15.95 6.19 -8.65
C LYS A 272 15.15 6.14 -7.34
N ILE A 273 14.88 4.95 -6.81
CA ILE A 273 14.22 4.77 -5.50
C ILE A 273 14.99 5.45 -4.37
N ASP A 274 16.33 5.50 -4.45
CA ASP A 274 17.16 6.12 -3.41
C ASP A 274 16.93 7.63 -3.26
N THR A 275 16.38 8.27 -4.31
CA THR A 275 16.06 9.71 -4.30
C THR A 275 14.81 10.05 -3.49
N ALA A 276 14.00 9.06 -3.13
CA ALA A 276 12.78 9.30 -2.34
C ALA A 276 13.10 9.56 -0.87
N ASN A 277 12.51 10.63 -0.35
CA ASN A 277 12.68 11.05 1.05
C ASN A 277 11.58 10.53 1.98
N THR A 278 10.54 9.91 1.44
CA THR A 278 9.40 9.39 2.20
C THR A 278 9.00 8.00 1.70
N VAL A 279 8.37 7.20 2.56
CA VAL A 279 7.82 5.89 2.19
C VAL A 279 6.81 6.02 1.03
N ASP A 280 5.96 7.04 1.07
CA ASP A 280 5.00 7.31 -0.02
C ASP A 280 5.71 7.66 -1.33
N GLY A 281 6.80 8.41 -1.27
CA GLY A 281 7.62 8.73 -2.44
C GLY A 281 8.28 7.49 -3.05
N VAL A 282 8.75 6.57 -2.22
CA VAL A 282 9.28 5.27 -2.65
C VAL A 282 8.21 4.47 -3.40
N ASN A 283 7.03 4.32 -2.79
CA ASN A 283 5.92 3.58 -3.39
C ASN A 283 5.46 4.21 -4.70
N ALA A 284 5.32 5.54 -4.76
CA ALA A 284 4.94 6.24 -5.98
C ALA A 284 5.93 6.04 -7.12
N LEU A 285 7.25 6.09 -6.86
CA LEU A 285 8.27 5.82 -7.87
C LEU A 285 8.24 4.37 -8.37
N LYS A 286 8.06 3.42 -7.44
CA LYS A 286 7.93 1.99 -7.76
C LYS A 286 6.73 1.75 -8.68
N ASP A 287 5.55 2.22 -8.28
CA ASP A 287 4.30 2.01 -8.99
C ASP A 287 4.33 2.66 -10.38
N ALA A 288 4.88 3.88 -10.48
CA ALA A 288 5.08 4.55 -11.77
C ALA A 288 6.00 3.78 -12.71
N THR A 289 7.09 3.20 -12.17
CA THR A 289 8.03 2.38 -12.95
C THR A 289 7.34 1.11 -13.44
N LEU A 290 6.67 0.36 -12.56
CA LEU A 290 5.93 -0.85 -12.93
C LEU A 290 4.82 -0.57 -13.96
N ALA A 291 4.11 0.55 -13.82
CA ALA A 291 3.10 0.97 -14.79
C ALA A 291 3.72 1.23 -16.18
N SER A 292 4.86 1.93 -16.24
CA SER A 292 5.56 2.17 -17.50
C SER A 292 6.05 0.89 -18.17
N MET A 293 6.56 -0.07 -17.39
CA MET A 293 7.01 -1.37 -17.91
C MET A 293 5.86 -2.22 -18.46
N LYS A 294 4.71 -2.22 -17.77
CA LYS A 294 3.49 -2.89 -18.26
C LYS A 294 3.01 -2.26 -19.57
N ALA A 295 3.06 -0.94 -19.69
CA ALA A 295 2.71 -0.24 -20.92
C ALA A 295 3.64 -0.61 -22.08
N SER A 296 4.97 -0.60 -21.87
CA SER A 296 5.92 -0.98 -22.92
C SER A 296 5.77 -2.45 -23.35
N ALA A 297 5.59 -3.37 -22.40
CA ALA A 297 5.36 -4.79 -22.71
C ALA A 297 4.06 -5.00 -23.51
N LEU A 298 3.01 -4.24 -23.20
CA LEU A 298 1.76 -4.27 -23.97
C LEU A 298 1.97 -3.79 -25.41
N ASP A 299 2.70 -2.69 -25.61
CA ASP A 299 2.98 -2.16 -26.94
C ASP A 299 3.81 -3.14 -27.78
N GLU A 300 4.82 -3.76 -27.19
CA GLU A 300 5.62 -4.81 -27.83
C GLU A 300 4.78 -6.03 -28.19
N ALA A 301 3.92 -6.50 -27.28
CA ALA A 301 3.01 -7.61 -27.55
C ALA A 301 2.04 -7.29 -28.69
N LYS A 302 1.45 -6.08 -28.71
CA LYS A 302 0.59 -5.62 -29.81
C LYS A 302 1.33 -5.64 -31.14
N LYS A 303 2.55 -5.08 -31.17
CA LYS A 303 3.38 -5.05 -32.37
C LYS A 303 3.71 -6.45 -32.89
N ALA A 304 4.10 -7.36 -32.00
CA ALA A 304 4.42 -8.75 -32.34
C ALA A 304 3.18 -9.50 -32.88
N ALA A 305 2.04 -9.39 -32.19
CA ALA A 305 0.80 -10.03 -32.61
C ALA A 305 0.33 -9.55 -33.99
N LYS A 306 0.41 -8.24 -34.27
CA LYS A 306 0.09 -7.69 -35.58
C LYS A 306 1.01 -8.23 -36.68
N ALA A 307 2.31 -8.31 -36.41
CA ALA A 307 3.28 -8.84 -37.38
C ALA A 307 3.05 -10.32 -37.69
N GLU A 308 2.70 -11.13 -36.69
CA GLU A 308 2.37 -12.55 -36.85
C GLU A 308 1.08 -12.74 -37.66
N LEU A 309 0.02 -11.97 -37.36
CA LEU A 309 -1.24 -12.00 -38.12
C LEU A 309 -1.04 -11.56 -39.57
N ALA A 310 -0.25 -10.51 -39.81
CA ALA A 310 0.09 -10.07 -41.16
C ALA A 310 0.83 -11.16 -41.94
N SER A 311 1.80 -11.83 -41.29
CA SER A 311 2.56 -12.93 -41.89
C SER A 311 1.66 -14.14 -42.20
N ALA A 312 0.59 -14.33 -41.44
CA ALA A 312 -0.41 -15.35 -41.67
C ALA A 312 -1.42 -14.97 -42.78
N GLY A 313 -1.38 -13.75 -43.33
CA GLY A 313 -2.29 -13.29 -44.39
C GLY A 313 -3.63 -12.75 -43.89
N VAL A 314 -3.75 -12.45 -42.59
CA VAL A 314 -4.96 -11.83 -42.02
C VAL A 314 -5.11 -10.39 -42.55
N SER A 315 -6.34 -9.96 -42.81
CA SER A 315 -6.59 -8.59 -43.30
C SER A 315 -6.37 -7.52 -42.22
N ASP A 316 -5.97 -6.32 -42.66
CA ASP A 316 -5.74 -5.15 -41.79
C ASP A 316 -6.92 -4.85 -40.86
N PHE A 317 -8.15 -5.11 -41.32
CA PHE A 317 -9.36 -4.93 -40.50
C PHE A 317 -9.32 -5.73 -39.20
N TYR A 318 -8.90 -7.00 -39.23
CA TYR A 318 -8.81 -7.83 -38.03
C TYR A 318 -7.53 -7.56 -37.25
N ILE A 319 -6.42 -7.24 -37.93
CA ILE A 319 -5.16 -6.83 -37.29
C ILE A 319 -5.37 -5.60 -36.40
N ASN A 320 -6.12 -4.61 -36.88
CA ASN A 320 -6.39 -3.39 -36.12
C ASN A 320 -7.24 -3.62 -34.86
N LYS A 321 -7.96 -4.75 -34.74
CA LYS A 321 -8.68 -5.08 -33.49
C LYS A 321 -7.74 -5.32 -32.32
N ILE A 322 -6.47 -5.67 -32.57
CA ILE A 322 -5.45 -5.84 -31.53
C ILE A 322 -5.21 -4.55 -30.75
N ASP A 323 -5.42 -3.38 -31.37
CA ASP A 323 -5.22 -2.10 -30.68
C ASP A 323 -6.17 -1.88 -29.51
N GLY A 324 -7.37 -2.46 -29.58
CA GLY A 324 -8.37 -2.38 -28.52
C GLY A 324 -8.06 -3.23 -27.28
N ALA A 325 -7.03 -4.08 -27.30
CA ALA A 325 -6.63 -4.85 -26.14
C ALA A 325 -5.89 -3.99 -25.11
N ASN A 326 -6.22 -4.16 -23.83
CA ASN A 326 -5.61 -3.41 -22.73
C ASN A 326 -4.60 -4.24 -21.92
N THR A 327 -4.44 -5.53 -22.25
CA THR A 327 -3.52 -6.44 -21.56
C THR A 327 -2.82 -7.35 -22.58
N VAL A 328 -1.64 -7.84 -22.21
CA VAL A 328 -0.85 -8.75 -23.06
C VAL A 328 -1.63 -10.05 -23.30
N GLU A 329 -2.33 -10.55 -22.28
CA GLU A 329 -3.21 -11.72 -22.37
C GLU A 329 -4.35 -11.46 -23.35
N GLY A 330 -4.95 -10.26 -23.32
CA GLY A 330 -6.01 -9.87 -24.25
C GLY A 330 -5.52 -9.78 -25.69
N VAL A 331 -4.30 -9.26 -25.91
CA VAL A 331 -3.65 -9.25 -27.22
C VAL A 331 -3.47 -10.69 -27.74
N ASN A 332 -2.91 -11.57 -26.93
CA ASN A 332 -2.66 -12.96 -27.32
C ASN A 332 -3.97 -13.71 -27.60
N ALA A 333 -4.99 -13.55 -26.75
CA ALA A 333 -6.29 -14.19 -26.96
C ALA A 333 -6.96 -13.73 -28.28
N LEU A 334 -6.93 -12.43 -28.59
CA LEU A 334 -7.46 -11.93 -29.86
C LEU A 334 -6.68 -12.45 -31.07
N LYS A 335 -5.35 -12.50 -30.97
CA LYS A 335 -4.47 -13.06 -32.00
C LYS A 335 -4.82 -14.52 -32.27
N ASP A 336 -4.86 -15.34 -31.23
CA ASP A 336 -5.11 -16.78 -31.33
C ASP A 336 -6.52 -17.08 -31.87
N ALA A 337 -7.53 -16.34 -31.40
CA ALA A 337 -8.90 -16.46 -31.91
C ALA A 337 -9.00 -16.09 -33.41
N THR A 338 -8.25 -15.07 -33.84
CA THR A 338 -8.21 -14.63 -35.24
C THR A 338 -7.53 -15.68 -36.13
N LEU A 339 -6.38 -16.21 -35.70
CA LEU A 339 -5.67 -17.30 -36.38
C LEU A 339 -6.53 -18.56 -36.48
N ALA A 340 -7.23 -18.94 -35.40
CA ALA A 340 -8.12 -20.09 -35.39
C ALA A 340 -9.28 -19.93 -36.38
N SER A 341 -9.90 -18.74 -36.41
CA SER A 341 -10.99 -18.43 -37.35
C SER A 341 -10.53 -18.49 -38.81
N MET A 342 -9.33 -17.99 -39.10
CA MET A 342 -8.76 -18.04 -40.45
C MET A 342 -8.42 -19.47 -40.89
N LYS A 343 -7.86 -20.28 -39.98
CA LYS A 343 -7.59 -21.71 -40.25
C LYS A 343 -8.88 -22.49 -40.53
N ALA A 344 -9.96 -22.19 -39.81
CA ALA A 344 -11.26 -22.81 -40.04
C ALA A 344 -11.82 -22.47 -41.43
N LEU A 345 -11.75 -21.20 -41.84
CA LEU A 345 -12.17 -20.78 -43.19
C LEU A 345 -11.35 -21.47 -44.30
N ALA A 346 -10.03 -21.52 -44.16
CA ALA A 346 -9.16 -22.20 -45.11
C ALA A 346 -9.46 -23.71 -45.20
N LEU A 347 -9.80 -24.35 -44.08
CA LEU A 347 -10.23 -25.74 -44.06
C LEU A 347 -11.55 -25.95 -44.81
N ASP A 348 -12.54 -25.09 -44.59
CA ASP A 348 -13.84 -25.19 -45.26
C ASP A 348 -13.72 -24.99 -46.78
N GLU A 349 -12.89 -24.02 -47.21
CA GLU A 349 -12.58 -23.80 -48.61
C GLU A 349 -11.86 -25.00 -49.24
N ALA A 350 -10.87 -25.57 -48.55
CA ALA A 350 -10.17 -26.76 -49.00
C ALA A 350 -11.11 -27.97 -49.13
N LYS A 351 -12.00 -28.19 -48.14
CA LYS A 351 -13.03 -29.25 -48.20
C LYS A 351 -13.93 -29.05 -49.42
N LYS A 352 -14.44 -27.84 -49.63
CA LYS A 352 -15.30 -27.51 -50.77
C LYS A 352 -14.60 -27.76 -52.11
N ALA A 353 -13.35 -27.32 -52.25
CA ALA A 353 -12.56 -27.52 -53.46
C ALA A 353 -12.29 -29.01 -53.72
N ALA A 354 -11.88 -29.77 -52.71
CA ALA A 354 -11.63 -31.20 -52.82
C ALA A 354 -12.88 -31.99 -53.23
N LYS A 355 -14.04 -31.67 -52.64
CA LYS A 355 -15.32 -32.30 -53.02
C LYS A 355 -15.69 -32.01 -54.48
N ALA A 356 -15.52 -30.76 -54.93
CA ALA A 356 -15.82 -30.37 -56.31
C ALA A 356 -14.90 -31.10 -57.32
N GLU A 357 -13.62 -31.25 -56.99
CA GLU A 357 -12.66 -31.99 -57.81
C GLU A 357 -13.01 -33.49 -57.90
N LEU A 358 -13.31 -34.13 -56.76
CA LEU A 358 -13.72 -35.54 -56.73
C LEU A 358 -15.04 -35.79 -57.49
N ALA A 359 -16.02 -34.89 -57.34
CA ALA A 359 -17.27 -34.95 -58.10
C ALA A 359 -17.01 -34.84 -59.60
N SER A 360 -16.13 -33.93 -60.02
CA SER A 360 -15.73 -33.76 -61.42
C SER A 360 -14.99 -34.97 -61.97
N ALA A 361 -14.28 -35.71 -61.11
CA ALA A 361 -13.63 -36.97 -61.45
C ALA A 361 -14.60 -38.17 -61.51
N GLY A 362 -15.87 -37.99 -61.15
CA GLY A 362 -16.90 -39.05 -61.17
C GLY A 362 -16.94 -39.93 -59.92
N VAL A 363 -16.31 -39.52 -58.82
CA VAL A 363 -16.36 -40.24 -57.54
C VAL A 363 -17.77 -40.19 -56.95
N SER A 364 -18.24 -41.27 -56.33
CA SER A 364 -19.57 -41.29 -55.70
C SER A 364 -19.67 -40.44 -54.44
N ASP A 365 -20.87 -39.91 -54.17
CA ASP A 365 -21.16 -39.07 -53.00
C ASP A 365 -20.73 -39.72 -51.67
N PHE A 366 -20.79 -41.05 -51.58
CA PHE A 366 -20.36 -41.80 -50.40
C PHE A 366 -18.89 -41.54 -50.04
N TYR A 367 -17.99 -41.50 -51.03
CA TYR A 367 -16.57 -41.23 -50.77
C TYR A 367 -16.28 -39.73 -50.65
N ILE A 368 -17.00 -38.88 -51.39
CA ILE A 368 -16.91 -37.42 -51.29
C ILE A 368 -17.23 -36.96 -49.86
N ASN A 369 -18.24 -37.54 -49.23
CA ASN A 369 -18.63 -37.18 -47.86
C ASN A 369 -17.58 -37.55 -46.80
N LYS A 370 -16.63 -38.45 -47.08
CA LYS A 370 -15.52 -38.72 -46.15
C LYS A 370 -14.60 -37.52 -45.94
N ILE A 371 -14.55 -36.58 -46.90
CA ILE A 371 -13.79 -35.33 -46.79
C ILE A 371 -14.27 -34.49 -45.59
N ASP A 372 -15.54 -34.59 -45.19
CA ASP A 372 -16.06 -33.81 -44.05
C ASP A 372 -15.39 -34.17 -42.73
N GLY A 373 -14.92 -35.41 -42.59
CA GLY A 373 -14.23 -35.90 -41.40
C GLY A 373 -12.79 -35.39 -41.25
N ALA A 374 -12.23 -34.69 -42.24
CA ALA A 374 -10.90 -34.12 -42.13
C ALA A 374 -10.89 -32.88 -41.23
N ASN A 375 -9.89 -32.77 -40.35
CA ASN A 375 -9.74 -31.63 -39.44
C ASN A 375 -8.64 -30.65 -39.86
N THR A 376 -7.90 -30.94 -40.92
CA THR A 376 -6.82 -30.09 -41.43
C THR A 376 -6.83 -30.07 -42.96
N VAL A 377 -6.28 -29.00 -43.54
CA VAL A 377 -6.19 -28.85 -45.01
C VAL A 377 -5.35 -29.97 -45.61
N GLU A 378 -4.26 -30.35 -44.93
CA GLU A 378 -3.42 -31.48 -45.32
C GLU A 378 -4.19 -32.80 -45.29
N GLY A 379 -5.04 -33.00 -44.27
CA GLY A 379 -5.90 -34.19 -44.18
C GLY A 379 -6.95 -34.25 -45.28
N VAL A 380 -7.54 -33.09 -45.65
CA VAL A 380 -8.44 -32.97 -46.79
C VAL A 380 -7.73 -33.39 -48.08
N ASN A 381 -6.55 -32.84 -48.34
CA ASN A 381 -5.77 -33.14 -49.55
C ASN A 381 -5.35 -34.61 -49.60
N ALA A 382 -4.88 -35.18 -48.48
CA ALA A 382 -4.51 -36.59 -48.42
C ALA A 382 -5.69 -37.53 -48.70
N LEU A 383 -6.86 -37.26 -48.13
CA LEU A 383 -8.07 -38.04 -48.41
C LEU A 383 -8.52 -37.92 -49.86
N LYS A 384 -8.45 -36.71 -50.42
CA LYS A 384 -8.76 -36.46 -51.84
C LYS A 384 -7.85 -37.27 -52.75
N ASP A 385 -6.54 -37.17 -52.56
CA ASP A 385 -5.54 -37.82 -53.40
C ASP A 385 -5.63 -39.35 -53.30
N ALA A 386 -5.83 -39.89 -52.09
CA ALA A 386 -6.06 -41.32 -51.88
C ALA A 386 -7.33 -41.82 -52.58
N THR A 387 -8.42 -41.04 -52.52
CA THR A 387 -9.69 -41.38 -53.17
C THR A 387 -9.53 -41.39 -54.70
N LEU A 388 -8.89 -40.36 -55.26
CA LEU A 388 -8.64 -40.28 -56.69
C LEU A 388 -7.73 -41.41 -57.18
N ALA A 389 -6.69 -41.77 -56.42
CA ALA A 389 -5.82 -42.89 -56.73
C ALA A 389 -6.58 -44.23 -56.75
N SER A 390 -7.45 -44.46 -55.75
CA SER A 390 -8.27 -45.68 -55.68
C SER A 390 -9.25 -45.79 -56.85
N MET A 391 -9.86 -44.67 -57.27
CA MET A 391 -10.77 -44.65 -58.43
C MET A 391 -10.03 -44.94 -59.74
N LYS A 392 -8.85 -44.34 -59.93
CA LYS A 392 -8.01 -44.59 -61.12
C LYS A 392 -7.59 -46.06 -61.21
N ALA A 393 -7.27 -46.71 -60.09
CA ALA A 393 -6.94 -48.13 -60.06
C ALA A 393 -8.14 -49.01 -60.47
N LEU A 394 -9.34 -48.73 -59.94
CA LEU A 394 -10.55 -49.46 -60.32
C LEU A 394 -10.89 -49.29 -61.81
N ALA A 395 -10.82 -48.07 -62.34
CA ALA A 395 -11.05 -47.80 -63.76
C ALA A 395 -10.04 -48.52 -64.66
N LEU A 396 -8.78 -48.62 -64.23
CA LEU A 396 -7.75 -49.39 -64.93
C LEU A 396 -8.08 -50.88 -64.97
N ASP A 397 -8.49 -51.47 -63.86
CA ASP A 397 -8.85 -52.88 -63.78
C ASP A 397 -10.08 -53.21 -64.64
N GLU A 398 -11.09 -52.33 -64.62
CA GLU A 398 -12.27 -52.45 -65.48
C GLU A 398 -11.91 -52.35 -66.97
N ALA A 399 -11.06 -51.38 -67.34
CA ALA A 399 -10.57 -51.24 -68.72
C ALA A 399 -9.78 -52.47 -69.17
N LYS A 400 -8.88 -53.00 -68.34
CA LYS A 400 -8.14 -54.24 -68.62
C LYS A 400 -9.09 -55.39 -68.85
N LYS A 401 -10.08 -55.56 -67.97
CA LYS A 401 -11.08 -56.64 -68.07
C LYS A 401 -11.91 -56.52 -69.36
N ALA A 402 -12.38 -55.32 -69.69
CA ALA A 402 -13.15 -55.05 -70.89
C ALA A 402 -12.33 -55.31 -72.17
N ALA A 403 -11.09 -54.79 -72.22
CA ALA A 403 -10.18 -55.00 -73.34
C ALA A 403 -9.88 -56.49 -73.57
N LYS A 404 -9.62 -57.24 -72.49
CA LYS A 404 -9.41 -58.69 -72.57
C LYS A 404 -10.64 -59.43 -73.10
N ALA A 405 -11.84 -59.08 -72.64
CA ALA A 405 -13.08 -59.70 -73.09
C ALA A 405 -13.35 -59.43 -74.58
N GLU A 406 -13.07 -58.21 -75.04
CA GLU A 406 -13.22 -57.82 -76.45
C GLU A 406 -12.19 -58.55 -77.35
N LEU A 407 -10.92 -58.60 -76.94
CA LEU A 407 -9.87 -59.35 -77.65
C LEU A 407 -10.20 -60.85 -77.72
N ALA A 408 -10.70 -61.44 -76.63
CA ALA A 408 -11.14 -62.83 -76.61
C ALA A 408 -12.30 -63.07 -77.58
N SER A 409 -13.26 -62.14 -77.63
CA SER A 409 -14.40 -62.21 -78.55
C SER A 409 -13.97 -62.06 -80.02
N ALA A 410 -12.87 -61.35 -80.29
CA ALA A 410 -12.27 -61.21 -81.61
C ALA A 410 -11.39 -62.41 -82.02
N GLY A 411 -11.25 -63.45 -81.17
CA GLY A 411 -10.48 -64.65 -81.48
C GLY A 411 -8.96 -64.53 -81.29
N VAL A 412 -8.50 -63.51 -80.57
CA VAL A 412 -7.08 -63.32 -80.24
C VAL A 412 -6.61 -64.40 -79.26
N SER A 413 -5.41 -64.95 -79.45
CA SER A 413 -4.86 -65.97 -78.53
C SER A 413 -4.55 -65.42 -77.13
N ASP A 414 -4.68 -66.26 -76.11
CA ASP A 414 -4.39 -65.94 -74.69
C ASP A 414 -3.03 -65.27 -74.46
N PHE A 415 -2.01 -65.62 -75.26
CA PHE A 415 -0.68 -65.01 -75.18
C PHE A 415 -0.71 -63.48 -75.37
N TYR A 416 -1.49 -62.97 -76.33
CA TYR A 416 -1.61 -61.54 -76.57
C TYR A 416 -2.60 -60.86 -75.62
N ILE A 417 -3.66 -61.57 -75.20
CA ILE A 417 -4.61 -61.10 -74.20
C ILE A 417 -3.90 -60.80 -72.87
N ASN A 418 -2.97 -61.66 -72.45
CA ASN A 418 -2.23 -61.48 -71.20
C ASN A 418 -1.28 -60.28 -71.22
N LYS A 419 -0.87 -59.76 -72.40
CA LYS A 419 -0.05 -58.54 -72.45
C LYS A 419 -0.80 -57.30 -71.94
N ILE A 420 -2.13 -57.31 -71.96
CA ILE A 420 -2.96 -56.23 -71.41
C ILE A 420 -2.71 -56.00 -69.91
N ASP A 421 -2.29 -57.04 -69.17
CA ASP A 421 -1.99 -56.91 -67.74
C ASP A 421 -0.81 -55.96 -67.46
N GLY A 422 0.13 -55.86 -68.40
CA GLY A 422 1.31 -55.00 -68.26
C GLY A 422 1.05 -53.50 -68.48
N ALA A 423 -0.16 -53.12 -68.92
CA ALA A 423 -0.50 -51.71 -69.09
C ALA A 423 -0.78 -51.03 -67.74
N ASN A 424 -0.26 -49.83 -67.54
CA ASN A 424 -0.39 -49.10 -66.26
C ASN A 424 -1.45 -47.97 -66.29
N THR A 425 -2.05 -47.70 -67.44
CA THR A 425 -3.07 -46.65 -67.61
C THR A 425 -4.20 -47.13 -68.51
N VAL A 426 -5.39 -46.56 -68.35
CA VAL A 426 -6.57 -46.91 -69.17
C VAL A 426 -6.29 -46.62 -70.64
N GLU A 427 -5.64 -45.50 -70.94
CA GLU A 427 -5.21 -45.13 -72.28
C GLU A 427 -4.20 -46.15 -72.84
N GLY A 428 -3.26 -46.63 -72.02
CA GLY A 428 -2.30 -47.65 -72.40
C GLY A 428 -2.95 -49.01 -72.67
N VAL A 429 -3.96 -49.38 -71.87
CA VAL A 429 -4.78 -50.58 -72.11
C VAL A 429 -5.49 -50.49 -73.46
N ASN A 430 -6.14 -49.36 -73.74
CA ASN A 430 -6.88 -49.15 -74.99
C ASN A 430 -5.93 -49.13 -76.20
N ALA A 431 -4.82 -48.42 -76.11
CA ALA A 431 -3.82 -48.38 -77.19
C ALA A 431 -3.23 -49.77 -77.48
N LEU A 432 -2.95 -50.57 -76.43
CA LEU A 432 -2.45 -51.93 -76.60
C LEU A 432 -3.50 -52.86 -77.19
N LYS A 433 -4.76 -52.74 -76.75
CA LYS A 433 -5.90 -53.46 -77.32
C LYS A 433 -6.06 -53.18 -78.82
N ASP A 434 -6.09 -51.90 -79.19
CA ASP A 434 -6.27 -51.46 -80.58
C ASP A 434 -5.09 -51.90 -81.46
N SER A 435 -3.86 -51.87 -80.93
CA SER A 435 -2.68 -52.41 -81.62
C SER A 435 -2.79 -53.92 -81.89
N ILE A 436 -3.27 -54.70 -80.92
CA ILE A 436 -3.45 -56.15 -81.07
C ILE A 436 -4.55 -56.46 -82.10
N LEU A 437 -5.70 -55.77 -82.03
CA LEU A 437 -6.79 -55.93 -83.00
C LEU A 437 -6.38 -55.52 -84.42
N GLY A 438 -5.64 -54.41 -84.55
CA GLY A 438 -5.13 -53.94 -85.83
C GLY A 438 -4.13 -54.90 -86.48
N ALA A 439 -3.37 -55.66 -85.67
CA ALA A 439 -2.51 -56.73 -86.17
C ALA A 439 -3.29 -57.98 -86.62
N LEU A 440 -4.48 -58.23 -86.05
CA LEU A 440 -5.37 -59.34 -86.42
C LEU A 440 -6.15 -59.06 -87.73
N ALA A 441 -6.41 -57.78 -88.02
CA ALA A 441 -7.11 -57.32 -89.23
C ALA A 441 -6.32 -57.49 -90.55
N LYS A 442 -5.21 -58.25 -90.53
CA LYS A 442 -4.54 -58.77 -91.72
C LYS A 442 -4.21 -60.24 -91.45
N PRO A 443 -4.90 -61.17 -92.12
CA PRO A 443 -4.66 -61.39 -93.54
C PRO A 443 -5.93 -61.76 -94.34
N GLU A 444 -6.21 -61.06 -95.44
CA GLU A 444 -6.95 -61.67 -96.55
C GLU A 444 -5.97 -61.87 -97.72
N ASP A 445 -5.66 -63.14 -97.92
CA ASP A 445 -4.82 -63.71 -98.94
C ASP A 445 -5.73 -64.44 -99.96
N LYS A 446 -5.30 -64.45 -101.23
CA LYS A 446 -5.77 -65.22 -102.41
C LYS A 446 -6.92 -64.67 -103.29
N PRO A 447 -6.63 -64.44 -104.60
CA PRO A 447 -6.76 -65.55 -105.57
C PRO A 447 -5.56 -65.62 -106.55
N GLU A 448 -4.72 -66.65 -106.43
CA GLU A 448 -3.64 -66.94 -107.41
C GLU A 448 -3.88 -68.26 -108.18
N VAL A 449 -5.05 -68.90 -108.01
CA VAL A 449 -5.31 -70.21 -108.62
C VAL A 449 -5.90 -70.08 -110.03
N ASP A 450 -6.54 -68.96 -110.37
CA ASP A 450 -7.17 -68.75 -111.69
C ASP A 450 -6.22 -68.11 -112.74
N ALA A 451 -5.17 -67.40 -112.31
CA ALA A 451 -4.23 -66.75 -113.22
C ALA A 451 -3.30 -67.73 -113.95
N LEU A 452 -2.91 -68.84 -113.31
CA LEU A 452 -2.04 -69.86 -113.92
C LEU A 452 -2.76 -70.65 -115.02
N ALA A 453 -4.03 -71.00 -114.82
CA ALA A 453 -4.82 -71.71 -115.82
C ALA A 453 -5.08 -70.82 -117.06
N ALA A 454 -5.43 -69.55 -116.85
CA ALA A 454 -5.60 -68.58 -117.94
C ALA A 454 -4.29 -68.33 -118.70
N ALA A 455 -3.15 -68.23 -117.99
CA ALA A 455 -1.84 -68.09 -118.62
C ALA A 455 -1.46 -69.32 -119.46
N LYS A 456 -1.76 -70.54 -118.98
CA LYS A 456 -1.52 -71.79 -119.73
C LYS A 456 -2.34 -71.83 -121.02
N GLU A 457 -3.62 -71.52 -120.95
CA GLU A 457 -4.50 -71.51 -122.13
C GLU A 457 -4.09 -70.43 -123.14
N ALA A 458 -3.76 -69.22 -122.68
CA ALA A 458 -3.27 -68.15 -123.56
C ALA A 458 -1.93 -68.53 -124.23
N ALA A 459 -1.00 -69.13 -123.50
CA ALA A 459 0.28 -69.58 -124.05
C ALA A 459 0.12 -70.72 -125.06
N LYS A 460 -0.78 -71.69 -124.81
CA LYS A 460 -1.11 -72.75 -125.77
C LYS A 460 -1.74 -72.18 -127.04
N ALA A 461 -2.67 -71.23 -126.91
CA ALA A 461 -3.32 -70.60 -128.05
C ALA A 461 -2.33 -69.82 -128.93
N GLU A 462 -1.38 -69.09 -128.33
CA GLU A 462 -0.35 -68.37 -129.08
C GLU A 462 0.70 -69.30 -129.72
N LEU A 463 1.12 -70.38 -129.05
CA LEU A 463 2.02 -71.38 -129.65
C LEU A 463 1.35 -72.13 -130.81
N ALA A 464 0.05 -72.45 -130.68
CA ALA A 464 -0.75 -73.02 -131.76
C ALA A 464 -0.85 -72.05 -132.95
N ALA A 465 -1.07 -70.76 -132.69
CA ALA A 465 -1.10 -69.73 -133.73
C ALA A 465 0.26 -69.54 -134.43
N ALA A 466 1.36 -69.79 -133.73
CA ALA A 466 2.72 -69.75 -134.29
C ALA A 466 3.14 -71.03 -135.05
N GLY A 467 2.26 -72.03 -135.18
CA GLY A 467 2.53 -73.26 -135.94
C GLY A 467 3.44 -74.27 -135.24
N VAL A 468 3.58 -74.16 -133.91
CA VAL A 468 4.36 -75.09 -133.08
C VAL A 468 3.63 -76.44 -132.98
N SER A 469 4.35 -77.56 -133.04
CA SER A 469 3.75 -78.89 -132.92
C SER A 469 3.14 -79.16 -131.53
N ASP A 470 2.04 -79.91 -131.47
CA ASP A 470 1.32 -80.30 -130.24
C ASP A 470 2.22 -80.83 -129.12
N PHE A 471 3.31 -81.52 -129.47
CA PHE A 471 4.30 -82.04 -128.52
C PHE A 471 4.90 -80.94 -127.62
N TYR A 472 5.19 -79.76 -128.17
CA TYR A 472 5.76 -78.64 -127.40
C TYR A 472 4.68 -77.82 -126.70
N ILE A 473 3.46 -77.75 -127.27
CA ILE A 473 2.30 -77.08 -126.66
C ILE A 473 1.95 -77.76 -125.32
N ASN A 474 1.96 -79.09 -125.26
CA ASN A 474 1.66 -79.84 -124.03
C ASN A 474 2.69 -79.64 -122.91
N LYS A 475 3.91 -79.17 -123.21
CA LYS A 475 4.89 -78.86 -122.14
C LYS A 475 4.48 -77.68 -121.27
N ILE A 476 3.62 -76.80 -121.77
CA ILE A 476 3.05 -75.67 -121.01
C ILE A 476 2.27 -76.17 -119.78
N ASP A 477 1.69 -77.36 -119.83
CA ASP A 477 0.95 -77.93 -118.70
C ASP A 477 1.85 -78.23 -117.49
N GLY A 478 3.15 -78.48 -117.71
CA GLY A 478 4.13 -78.76 -116.66
C GLY A 478 4.63 -77.53 -115.90
N ALA A 479 4.29 -76.30 -116.30
CA ALA A 479 4.70 -75.09 -115.61
C ALA A 479 3.86 -74.84 -114.35
N ASN A 480 4.49 -74.52 -113.22
CA ASN A 480 3.81 -74.33 -111.93
C ASN A 480 3.58 -72.84 -111.55
N THR A 481 4.06 -71.89 -112.36
CA THR A 481 3.92 -70.43 -112.13
C THR A 481 3.60 -69.69 -113.43
N VAL A 482 2.99 -68.50 -113.33
CA VAL A 482 2.63 -67.66 -114.51
C VAL A 482 3.90 -67.21 -115.25
N GLU A 483 4.98 -66.85 -114.54
CA GLU A 483 6.26 -66.56 -115.22
C GLU A 483 6.85 -67.80 -115.89
N GLY A 484 6.69 -68.99 -115.28
CA GLY A 484 7.16 -70.25 -115.85
C GLY A 484 6.46 -70.59 -117.18
N VAL A 485 5.15 -70.32 -117.28
CA VAL A 485 4.39 -70.48 -118.53
C VAL A 485 4.91 -69.53 -119.63
N LYS A 486 5.16 -68.26 -119.27
CA LYS A 486 5.68 -67.25 -120.21
C LYS A 486 7.09 -67.59 -120.68
N ALA A 487 7.98 -67.95 -119.76
CA ALA A 487 9.36 -68.33 -120.09
C ALA A 487 9.42 -69.57 -120.98
N LEU A 488 8.56 -70.58 -120.74
CA LEU A 488 8.52 -71.79 -121.56
C LEU A 488 8.00 -71.49 -122.97
N LYS A 489 6.96 -70.65 -123.09
CA LYS A 489 6.42 -70.17 -124.38
C LYS A 489 7.48 -69.42 -125.18
N ASP A 490 8.16 -68.45 -124.56
CA ASP A 490 9.18 -67.64 -125.22
C ASP A 490 10.39 -68.49 -125.65
N ALA A 491 10.78 -69.49 -124.85
CA ALA A 491 11.82 -70.44 -125.21
C ALA A 491 11.43 -71.33 -126.41
N ILE A 492 10.17 -71.78 -126.48
CA ILE A 492 9.66 -72.58 -127.61
C ILE A 492 9.60 -71.74 -128.89
N LEU A 493 9.17 -70.48 -128.81
CA LEU A 493 9.16 -69.56 -129.96
C LEU A 493 10.58 -69.17 -130.40
N ALA A 494 11.50 -68.95 -129.46
CA ALA A 494 12.89 -68.65 -129.76
C ALA A 494 13.61 -69.83 -130.42
N ALA A 495 13.33 -71.07 -129.99
CA ALA A 495 13.85 -72.28 -130.62
C ALA A 495 13.33 -72.50 -132.05
N LEU A 496 12.16 -71.96 -132.40
CA LEU A 496 11.63 -71.97 -133.77
C LEU A 496 12.29 -70.92 -134.69
N ALA A 497 12.95 -69.90 -134.12
CA ALA A 497 13.33 -68.68 -134.84
C ALA A 497 14.79 -68.61 -135.33
N LYS A 498 15.70 -69.57 -135.04
CA LYS A 498 17.02 -69.61 -135.72
C LYS A 498 17.91 -70.84 -135.45
N PRO A 499 18.67 -71.33 -136.46
CA PRO A 499 19.81 -72.24 -136.28
C PRO A 499 21.15 -71.51 -136.04
N GLU A 500 22.12 -72.31 -135.58
CA GLU A 500 23.46 -72.08 -135.00
C GLU A 500 24.41 -71.07 -135.68
N ASP A 501 25.22 -70.31 -134.90
CA ASP A 501 26.71 -70.43 -134.86
C ASP A 501 27.40 -69.50 -133.80
N LYS A 502 28.62 -69.88 -133.40
CA LYS A 502 29.58 -69.38 -132.36
C LYS A 502 30.46 -68.17 -132.85
N PRO A 503 31.55 -67.67 -132.19
CA PRO A 503 31.90 -67.20 -130.81
C PRO A 503 32.47 -65.73 -130.75
N GLU A 504 32.68 -65.15 -129.54
CA GLU A 504 33.92 -64.47 -129.03
C GLU A 504 33.68 -63.44 -127.88
N THR A 505 34.60 -63.47 -126.91
CA THR A 505 34.87 -62.67 -125.68
C THR A 505 35.56 -61.31 -125.99
N PRO A 506 36.02 -60.42 -125.05
CA PRO A 506 35.80 -60.19 -123.59
C PRO A 506 35.69 -58.66 -123.18
N GLU A 507 35.82 -58.38 -121.86
CA GLU A 507 36.15 -57.13 -121.12
C GLU A 507 35.00 -56.38 -120.42
N VAL A 508 35.09 -55.80 -119.21
CA VAL A 508 36.03 -55.75 -118.05
C VAL A 508 35.20 -55.10 -116.89
N PRO A 509 35.55 -55.29 -115.59
CA PRO A 509 34.69 -55.01 -114.44
C PRO A 509 35.01 -53.69 -113.72
N GLU A 510 34.03 -53.13 -113.00
CA GLU A 510 34.27 -52.10 -111.99
C GLU A 510 33.60 -52.42 -110.64
N LYS A 511 34.20 -51.81 -109.62
CA LYS A 511 34.45 -52.26 -108.25
C LYS A 511 33.47 -51.61 -107.24
N PRO A 512 33.20 -52.24 -106.09
CA PRO A 512 32.30 -51.71 -105.07
C PRO A 512 33.01 -50.74 -104.11
N GLU A 513 32.33 -49.67 -103.72
CA GLU A 513 32.76 -48.76 -102.64
C GLU A 513 32.08 -49.10 -101.29
N THR A 514 32.89 -48.89 -100.26
CA THR A 514 32.79 -49.28 -98.85
C THR A 514 31.79 -48.45 -98.01
N PRO A 515 31.27 -49.03 -96.91
CA PRO A 515 30.41 -48.35 -95.93
C PRO A 515 31.22 -47.70 -94.78
N GLU A 516 30.85 -46.48 -94.38
CA GLU A 516 31.37 -45.86 -93.15
C GLU A 516 30.48 -46.16 -91.93
N THR A 517 31.18 -46.47 -90.84
CA THR A 517 30.73 -46.91 -89.52
C THR A 517 30.33 -45.71 -88.63
N PRO A 518 29.46 -45.90 -87.62
CA PRO A 518 28.81 -44.83 -86.87
C PRO A 518 29.55 -44.42 -85.58
N GLU A 519 29.51 -43.14 -85.24
CA GLU A 519 29.96 -42.63 -83.93
C GLU A 519 28.92 -42.86 -82.83
N LYS A 520 29.46 -43.13 -81.65
CA LYS A 520 28.84 -43.64 -80.43
C LYS A 520 28.38 -42.50 -79.49
N PRO A 521 27.34 -42.69 -78.66
CA PRO A 521 26.74 -41.64 -77.83
C PRO A 521 27.37 -41.53 -76.44
N GLU A 522 27.46 -40.31 -75.91
CA GLU A 522 27.75 -40.05 -74.49
C GLU A 522 26.46 -39.72 -73.70
N MET A 523 26.42 -40.26 -72.48
CA MET A 523 25.31 -40.34 -71.53
C MET A 523 25.56 -39.38 -70.34
N PRO A 524 24.72 -39.29 -69.28
CA PRO A 524 24.24 -38.04 -68.71
C PRO A 524 24.81 -37.74 -67.31
N GLU A 525 24.88 -36.46 -66.94
CA GLU A 525 25.21 -36.08 -65.57
C GLU A 525 24.00 -36.22 -64.63
N THR A 526 24.25 -36.80 -63.47
CA THR A 526 23.36 -36.92 -62.31
C THR A 526 24.07 -36.41 -61.04
N PRO A 527 23.33 -36.13 -59.94
CA PRO A 527 23.45 -34.91 -59.13
C PRO A 527 24.16 -35.10 -57.77
N GLU A 528 24.64 -34.01 -57.17
CA GLU A 528 25.16 -33.99 -55.80
C GLU A 528 24.16 -33.42 -54.77
N LYS A 529 24.18 -34.02 -53.57
CA LYS A 529 23.49 -33.64 -52.33
C LYS A 529 24.45 -33.93 -51.14
N PRO A 530 24.09 -33.71 -49.86
CA PRO A 530 24.38 -32.56 -48.97
C PRO A 530 25.28 -32.89 -47.74
N GLY A 531 25.66 -31.89 -46.94
CA GLY A 531 26.10 -32.08 -45.52
C GLY A 531 26.82 -30.84 -44.94
N GLN A 532 26.24 -30.09 -43.99
CA GLN A 532 26.34 -30.20 -42.52
C GLN A 532 27.74 -29.94 -41.90
N SER A 533 27.90 -28.86 -41.12
CA SER A 533 28.34 -28.84 -39.70
C SER A 533 28.80 -27.44 -39.21
N VAL A 534 28.61 -27.25 -37.90
CA VAL A 534 28.72 -26.08 -36.99
C VAL A 534 30.14 -25.96 -36.35
N PRO A 535 30.44 -25.15 -35.29
CA PRO A 535 30.23 -23.72 -34.94
C PRO A 535 31.49 -23.01 -34.33
N MET A 536 31.29 -21.78 -33.80
CA MET A 536 32.05 -21.01 -32.78
C MET A 536 33.40 -20.36 -33.13
N ALA A 537 33.51 -19.03 -32.91
CA ALA A 537 34.39 -18.44 -31.89
C ALA A 537 34.31 -16.90 -31.85
N GLU A 538 34.65 -16.39 -30.67
CA GLU A 538 34.41 -15.10 -30.05
C GLU A 538 35.60 -14.11 -30.17
N LEU A 539 35.29 -12.81 -29.98
CA LEU A 539 36.08 -11.75 -29.28
C LEU A 539 37.14 -10.84 -29.99
N THR A 540 36.74 -9.56 -30.14
CA THR A 540 37.44 -8.28 -29.77
C THR A 540 38.57 -7.70 -30.66
N PRO A 541 38.99 -6.40 -30.52
CA PRO A 541 38.57 -5.31 -29.60
C PRO A 541 38.31 -3.91 -30.22
N ALA A 542 37.85 -3.02 -29.33
CA ALA A 542 37.48 -1.62 -29.45
C ALA A 542 38.52 -0.62 -30.01
N LYS A 543 38.03 0.51 -30.56
CA LYS A 543 38.80 1.76 -30.70
C LYS A 543 38.03 2.96 -30.15
N LYS A 544 38.66 3.65 -29.20
CA LYS A 544 38.29 4.96 -28.63
C LYS A 544 38.49 6.08 -29.64
N VAL A 545 37.60 7.08 -29.67
CA VAL A 545 37.93 8.48 -29.99
C VAL A 545 37.02 9.40 -29.18
N ALA A 546 37.61 10.42 -28.55
CA ALA A 546 36.97 11.58 -27.95
C ALA A 546 37.54 12.85 -28.62
N PRO A 547 37.12 14.08 -28.25
CA PRO A 547 35.94 14.81 -28.72
C PRO A 547 36.32 16.05 -29.57
N ALA A 548 35.39 16.58 -30.37
CA ALA A 548 35.55 17.88 -31.04
C ALA A 548 34.30 18.74 -30.87
N ALA A 549 34.54 20.02 -30.55
CA ALA A 549 33.54 21.02 -30.22
C ALA A 549 33.17 21.90 -31.44
N LYS A 550 31.93 22.45 -31.35
CA LYS A 550 31.48 23.78 -31.78
C LYS A 550 31.27 24.07 -33.28
N ALA A 551 30.00 24.30 -33.67
CA ALA A 551 29.45 25.61 -34.08
C ALA A 551 28.27 25.48 -35.08
N GLU A 552 27.11 25.96 -34.62
CA GLU A 552 26.09 26.79 -35.29
C GLU A 552 25.76 26.61 -36.79
N LYS A 553 24.47 26.32 -37.08
CA LYS A 553 23.63 27.27 -37.83
C LYS A 553 22.12 27.02 -37.69
N LYS A 554 21.45 28.18 -37.61
CA LYS A 554 20.04 28.56 -37.50
C LYS A 554 19.14 28.08 -38.65
N ALA A 555 17.89 27.71 -38.34
CA ALA A 555 16.72 27.91 -39.20
C ALA A 555 15.43 28.05 -38.35
N GLU A 556 14.71 29.17 -38.55
CA GLU A 556 13.43 29.55 -37.92
C GLU A 556 12.24 28.90 -38.65
N ALA A 557 11.16 28.55 -37.93
CA ALA A 557 9.80 29.06 -38.21
C ALA A 557 8.71 28.52 -37.24
N LYS A 558 7.93 29.49 -36.73
CA LYS A 558 6.52 29.51 -36.27
C LYS A 558 6.07 28.91 -34.92
N LYS A 559 5.86 29.86 -33.99
CA LYS A 559 4.91 29.86 -32.86
C LYS A 559 3.44 29.75 -33.32
N GLU A 560 2.64 29.04 -32.52
CA GLU A 560 1.27 29.46 -32.17
C GLU A 560 1.12 29.39 -30.64
N GLU A 561 0.57 30.45 -30.07
CA GLU A 561 0.38 30.69 -28.63
C GLU A 561 -0.97 30.13 -28.16
N LYS A 562 -0.98 29.43 -27.02
CA LYS A 562 -2.17 29.34 -26.17
C LYS A 562 -1.74 29.37 -24.70
N GLN A 563 -1.88 30.56 -24.11
CA GLN A 563 -1.66 30.81 -22.69
C GLN A 563 -2.72 30.09 -21.84
N LEU A 564 -2.29 29.59 -20.68
CA LEU A 564 -3.16 29.27 -19.55
C LEU A 564 -2.83 30.22 -18.37
N PRO A 565 -3.82 30.57 -17.54
CA PRO A 565 -3.80 31.78 -16.72
C PRO A 565 -2.94 31.67 -15.46
N SER A 566 -2.44 32.84 -15.05
CA SER A 566 -1.88 33.13 -13.74
C SER A 566 -2.98 33.24 -12.68
N THR A 567 -2.83 32.44 -11.62
CA THR A 567 -3.36 32.66 -10.26
C THR A 567 -2.28 32.08 -9.34
N GLY A 568 -1.67 32.74 -8.36
CA GLY A 568 -2.10 33.86 -7.54
C GLY A 568 -1.83 33.47 -6.07
N ASN A 569 -0.74 34.01 -5.52
CA ASN A 569 -0.56 34.48 -4.14
C ASN A 569 -0.65 33.48 -2.95
N ALA A 570 0.44 33.36 -2.16
CA ALA A 570 0.44 33.66 -0.72
C ALA A 570 1.82 33.36 -0.09
N THR A 571 2.50 34.44 0.27
CA THR A 571 3.48 34.63 1.34
C THR A 571 3.41 33.58 2.46
N ASN A 572 4.52 32.89 2.74
CA ASN A 572 4.77 32.25 4.04
C ASN A 572 6.14 32.71 4.56
N PRO A 573 6.19 33.63 5.55
CA PRO A 573 7.43 34.18 6.09
C PRO A 573 7.92 33.36 7.30
N PHE A 574 8.27 32.08 7.10
CA PHE A 574 8.75 31.22 8.19
C PHE A 574 10.25 30.88 8.14
N PHE A 575 11.03 31.50 7.24
CA PHE A 575 12.48 31.27 7.17
C PHE A 575 13.30 32.56 7.29
N THR A 576 13.00 33.37 8.31
CA THR A 576 13.89 34.46 8.72
C THR A 576 14.12 34.48 10.24
N ALA A 577 15.37 34.15 10.59
CA ALA A 577 16.14 34.57 11.76
C ALA A 577 15.76 34.08 13.18
N ALA A 578 16.57 33.14 13.70
CA ALA A 578 17.10 33.18 15.06
C ALA A 578 18.46 32.46 15.13
N ALA A 579 19.54 33.24 15.10
CA ALA A 579 20.84 32.80 15.59
C ALA A 579 20.87 33.02 17.11
N ILE A 580 21.07 31.97 17.92
CA ILE A 580 21.45 32.11 19.33
C ILE A 580 22.58 31.12 19.62
N ALA A 581 23.72 31.69 20.01
CA ALA A 581 24.89 31.00 20.54
C ALA A 581 24.61 30.43 21.93
N VAL A 582 25.11 29.23 22.24
CA VAL A 582 25.26 28.75 23.60
C VAL A 582 26.73 28.42 23.83
N MET A 583 27.36 29.23 24.67
CA MET A 583 28.70 29.05 25.20
C MET A 583 28.81 27.74 25.99
N ALA A 584 29.89 27.02 25.76
CA ALA A 584 30.40 26.02 26.67
C ALA A 584 30.86 26.70 27.97
N GLY A 585 30.21 26.36 29.08
CA GLY A 585 30.59 26.79 30.42
C GLY A 585 30.31 25.67 31.41
N ALA A 586 31.27 24.76 31.57
CA ALA A 586 31.26 23.79 32.65
C ALA A 586 32.68 23.64 33.22
N GLY A 587 32.84 24.07 34.48
CA GLY A 587 33.72 23.43 35.45
C GLY A 587 35.15 23.94 35.54
N MET A 588 35.39 24.86 36.48
CA MET A 588 36.55 24.69 37.36
C MET A 588 36.14 24.92 38.82
N VAL A 589 36.38 23.87 39.59
CA VAL A 589 36.03 23.67 41.00
C VAL A 589 36.89 24.57 41.87
N ALA A 590 36.25 25.34 42.75
CA ALA A 590 36.93 25.98 43.87
C ALA A 590 37.22 24.92 44.95
N VAL A 591 38.51 24.60 45.12
CA VAL A 591 39.02 23.91 46.31
C VAL A 591 39.55 24.97 47.28
N SER A 592 38.97 24.97 48.47
CA SER A 592 39.45 25.71 49.64
C SER A 592 40.73 25.09 50.18
N SER A 593 41.75 25.92 50.45
CA SER A 593 42.70 25.70 51.54
C SER A 593 43.59 26.92 51.79
N LYS A 594 43.55 27.35 53.06
CA LYS A 594 44.67 27.80 53.90
C LYS A 594 44.74 29.30 54.25
N ARG A 595 44.47 29.52 55.54
CA ARG A 595 44.96 30.62 56.39
C ARG A 595 46.46 30.90 56.17
N LYS A 596 46.83 32.18 56.21
CA LYS A 596 47.94 32.83 56.96
C LYS A 596 47.80 34.34 56.71
N GLU A 597 47.52 35.14 57.75
CA GLU A 597 48.51 36.00 58.44
C GLU A 597 49.29 36.88 57.45
N ASP A 598 48.88 38.14 57.29
CA ASP A 598 49.47 39.31 57.97
C ASP A 598 48.50 40.51 57.94
#